data_AF-A0A7H4P8N0-F1
#
_entry.id   AF-A0A7H4P8N0-F1
#
_cell.length_a   1.000
_cell.length_b   1.000
_cell.length_c   1.000
_cell.angle_alpha   90.00
_cell.angle_beta   90.00
_cell.angle_gamma   90.00
#
_symmetry.space_group_name_H-M   'P 1'
#
loop_
_entity.id
_entity.type
_entity.pdbx_description
1 polymer ?
#
loop_
_entity_poly.entity_id
_entity_poly.type
_entity_poly.pdbx_seq_one_letter_code
_entity_poly.pdbx_strand_id
1 'polypeptide(L)' 'MNFRVMHSGAGHDAQIFAPCFPTCMIFMPSIKGISHNPAESTHIDDLAEGVKTLALMLHQLAWTE' A
#
# COMPACT_ATOMS: atom_id res chain seq x y z
N MET A 1 4.44 7.67 -12.71
CA MET A 1 3.44 7.03 -11.83
C MET A 1 2.36 8.04 -11.55
N ASN A 2 1.09 7.67 -11.73
CA ASN A 2 -0.04 8.49 -11.33
C ASN A 2 -0.57 7.93 -10.00
N PHE A 3 -0.59 8.74 -8.94
CA PHE A 3 -1.04 8.32 -7.62
C PHE A 3 -1.78 9.46 -6.94
N ARG A 4 -2.53 9.12 -5.89
CA ARG A 4 -3.20 10.09 -5.03
C ARG A 4 -2.65 9.97 -3.61
N VAL A 5 -2.35 11.11 -3.00
CA VAL A 5 -2.08 11.17 -1.56
C VAL A 5 -3.41 11.15 -0.81
N MET A 6 -3.53 10.27 0.18
CA MET A 6 -4.74 10.11 0.97
C MET A 6 -4.41 9.58 2.38
N HIS A 7 -5.34 9.78 3.31
CA HIS A 7 -5.32 9.13 4.62
C HIS A 7 -5.88 7.71 4.53
N SER A 8 -5.44 6.82 5.42
CA SER A 8 -6.17 5.57 5.66
C SER A 8 -7.32 5.81 6.62
N GLY A 9 -8.51 5.32 6.27
CA GLY A 9 -9.67 5.27 7.18
C GLY A 9 -9.69 4.03 8.08
N ALA A 10 -8.80 3.06 7.85
CA ALA A 10 -8.71 1.82 8.60
C ALA A 10 -7.46 1.79 9.49
N GLY A 11 -7.51 0.98 10.56
CA GLY A 11 -6.34 0.71 11.39
C GLY A 11 -5.37 -0.23 10.69
N HIS A 12 -4.07 0.04 10.84
CA HIS A 12 -3.00 -0.80 10.31
C HIS A 12 -1.85 -0.86 11.31
N ASP A 13 -1.08 -1.96 11.33
CA ASP A 13 0.11 -2.07 12.19
C ASP A 13 1.10 -0.93 11.94
N ALA A 14 1.15 -0.40 10.72
CA ALA A 14 1.94 0.78 10.35
C ALA A 14 1.70 1.97 11.30
N GLN A 15 0.49 2.14 11.85
CA GLN A 15 0.18 3.22 12.79
C GLN A 15 0.90 3.05 14.14
N ILE A 16 1.21 1.81 14.53
CA ILE A 16 1.95 1.47 15.75
C ILE A 16 3.46 1.61 15.50
N PHE A 17 3.93 1.31 14.29
CA PHE A 17 5.34 1.42 13.93
C PHE A 17 5.79 2.86 13.67
N ALA A 18 4.93 3.69 13.05
CA ALA A 18 5.27 5.04 12.61
C ALA A 18 5.87 5.97 13.68
N PRO A 19 5.47 5.92 14.98
CA PRO A 19 6.09 6.74 16.02
C PRO A 19 7.55 6.38 16.33
N CYS A 20 7.97 5.15 16.02
CA CYS A 20 9.29 4.62 16.35
C CYS A 20 10.22 4.56 15.14
N PHE A 21 9.67 4.35 13.94
CA PHE A 21 10.43 4.15 12.71
C PHE A 21 9.78 4.91 11.53
N PRO A 22 10.58 5.51 10.61
CA PRO A 22 10.05 6.04 9.36
C PRO A 22 9.27 4.95 8.61
N THR A 23 7.95 5.13 8.52
CA THR A 23 7.02 4.12 7.99
C THR A 23 6.08 4.80 7.01
N CYS A 24 5.81 4.15 5.87
CA CYS A 24 4.83 4.60 4.89
C CYS A 24 3.96 3.43 4.43
N MET A 25 2.86 3.74 3.75
CA MET A 25 1.93 2.77 3.19
C MET A 25 1.70 3.02 1.71
N ILE A 26 1.49 1.95 0.95
CA ILE A 26 1.09 1.97 -0.46
C ILE A 26 -0.28 1.31 -0.55
N PHE A 27 -1.23 1.97 -1.23
CA PHE A 27 -2.59 1.46 -1.41
C PHE A 27 -2.91 1.18 -2.88
N MET A 28 -3.68 0.12 -3.06
CA MET A 28 -4.30 -0.29 -4.31
C MET A 28 -5.82 -0.20 -4.15
N PRO A 29 -6.56 0.08 -5.23
CA PRO A 29 -8.01 0.26 -5.15
C PRO A 29 -8.75 -1.07 -4.92
N SER A 30 -9.58 -1.14 -3.89
CA SER A 30 -10.58 -2.20 -3.78
C SER A 30 -11.76 -1.91 -4.70
N ILE A 31 -12.23 -2.90 -5.45
CA ILE A 31 -13.38 -2.78 -6.36
C ILE A 31 -14.61 -2.35 -5.55
N LYS A 32 -15.19 -1.20 -5.91
CA LYS A 32 -16.31 -0.55 -5.19
C LYS A 32 -16.02 -0.19 -3.73
N GLY A 33 -14.76 -0.21 -3.29
CA GLY A 33 -14.38 0.05 -1.91
C GLY A 33 -14.88 -0.99 -0.89
N ILE A 34 -15.20 -2.21 -1.36
CA ILE A 34 -15.67 -3.29 -0.48
C ILE A 34 -14.48 -3.90 0.24
N SER A 35 -14.59 -4.07 1.56
CA SER A 35 -13.67 -4.86 2.37
C SER A 35 -14.40 -5.60 3.50
N HIS A 36 -13.75 -6.58 4.14
CA HIS A 36 -14.33 -7.45 5.19
C HIS A 36 -15.60 -8.17 4.72
N ASN A 37 -15.61 -8.56 3.44
CA ASN A 37 -16.74 -9.19 2.78
C ASN A 37 -16.20 -10.20 1.75
N PRO A 38 -16.83 -11.37 1.54
CA PRO A 38 -16.41 -12.32 0.50
C PRO A 38 -16.34 -11.75 -0.93
N ALA A 39 -17.04 -10.64 -1.20
CA ALA A 39 -16.97 -9.91 -2.47
C ALA A 39 -15.78 -8.93 -2.56
N GLU A 40 -14.95 -8.82 -1.52
CA GLU A 40 -13.71 -8.04 -1.52
C GLU A 40 -12.79 -8.53 -2.65
N SER A 41 -12.39 -7.60 -3.52
CA SER A 41 -11.56 -7.91 -4.67
C SER A 41 -10.82 -6.67 -5.16
N THR A 42 -9.68 -6.88 -5.81
CA THR A 42 -8.82 -5.88 -6.45
C THR A 42 -8.44 -6.42 -7.82
N HIS A 43 -8.35 -5.57 -8.85
CA HIS A 43 -7.93 -6.03 -10.18
C HIS A 43 -6.48 -6.54 -10.14
N ILE A 44 -6.19 -7.60 -10.88
CA ILE A 44 -4.86 -8.22 -10.89
C ILE A 44 -3.76 -7.25 -11.33
N ASP A 45 -4.06 -6.34 -12.25
CA ASP A 45 -3.12 -5.32 -12.71
C ASP A 45 -2.78 -4.31 -11.61
N ASP A 46 -3.78 -3.93 -10.79
CA ASP A 46 -3.56 -3.05 -9.64
C ASP A 46 -2.69 -3.73 -8.58
N LEU A 47 -2.92 -5.04 -8.33
CA LEU A 47 -2.07 -5.83 -7.42
C LEU A 47 -0.63 -5.91 -7.93
N ALA A 48 -0.44 -6.17 -9.22
CA ALA A 48 0.87 -6.25 -9.84
C ALA A 48 1.63 -4.92 -9.75
N GLU A 49 0.96 -3.79 -10.04
CA GLU A 49 1.57 -2.46 -9.92
C GLU A 49 1.89 -2.12 -8.45
N GLY A 50 1.06 -2.58 -7.51
CA GLY A 50 1.32 -2.48 -6.07
C GLY A 50 2.60 -3.19 -5.64
N VAL A 51 2.76 -4.46 -6.04
CA VAL A 51 3.98 -5.23 -5.74
C VAL A 51 5.20 -4.62 -6.39
N LYS A 52 5.09 -4.18 -7.65
CA LYS A 52 6.17 -3.48 -8.35
C LYS A 52 6.57 -2.19 -7.64
N THR A 53 5.62 -1.40 -7.18
CA THR A 53 5.88 -0.17 -6.43
C THR A 53 6.59 -0.46 -5.10
N LEU A 54 6.14 -1.49 -4.38
CA LEU A 54 6.80 -1.95 -3.16
C LEU A 54 8.24 -2.40 -3.44
N ALA A 55 8.47 -3.20 -4.48
CA ALA A 55 9.80 -3.69 -4.85
C ALA A 55 10.76 -2.54 -5.18
N LEU A 56 10.30 -1.54 -5.95
CA LEU A 56 11.10 -0.36 -6.27
C LEU A 56 11.44 0.46 -5.01
N MET A 57 10.47 0.63 -4.11
CA MET A 57 10.68 1.36 -2.86
C MET A 57 11.69 0.64 -1.97
N LEU A 58 11.54 -0.68 -1.78
CA LEU A 58 12.49 -1.46 -0.98
C LEU A 58 13.89 -1.49 -1.60
N HIS A 59 13.99 -1.54 -2.92
CA HIS A 59 15.27 -1.42 -3.61
C HIS A 59 15.95 -0.08 -3.30
N GLN A 60 15.21 1.02 -3.31
CA GLN A 60 15.76 2.33 -2.93
C GLN A 60 16.12 2.43 -1.44
N LEU A 61 15.38 1.77 -0.54
CA LEU A 61 15.68 1.86 0.88
C LEU A 61 16.80 0.93 1.36
N ALA A 62 17.06 -0.16 0.64
CA ALA A 62 17.97 -1.21 1.11
C ALA A 62 19.05 -1.64 0.11
N TRP A 63 18.98 -1.21 -1.17
CA TRP A 63 19.92 -1.59 -2.23
C TRP A 63 20.55 -0.40 -2.97
N THR A 64 20.37 0.83 -2.47
CA THR A 64 21.10 2.00 -2.95
C THR A 64 21.91 2.62 -1.81
N GLU A 65 23.10 3.11 -2.11
CA GLU A 65 24.00 3.80 -1.16
C GLU A 65 23.52 5.21 -0.79
#